data_AF-A0A9P6C878-F1
#
_entry.id   AF-A0A9P6C878-F1
#
_cell.length_a   1.000
_cell.length_b   1.000
_cell.length_c   1.000
_cell.angle_alpha   90.00
_cell.angle_beta   90.00
_cell.angle_gamma   90.00
#
_symmetry.space_group_name_H-M   'P 1'
#
loop_
_entity.id
_entity.type
_entity.pdbx_description
1 polymer ?
#
loop_
_entity_poly.entity_id
_entity_poly.type
_entity_poly.pdbx_seq_one_letter_code
_entity_poly.pdbx_strand_id
1 'polypeptide(L)'
;MFAQPGGEVVAVDALGKVLKVAGEDVVGILGLAGAVLRLPETGVFRNMWRVKWNSMCQRIYRIFIADPAPRADVLEGEKVDEEGDKDVGKDVDADPEPLDHFAQVSFQGFSKTNRKLAEPVGEITELPDPLWELAGLVLEGQGWAGRDEVVLGRVWTTIAIVILILVINYELMIFNNIELYKPIAP
;
A
#
# COMPACT_ATOMS: atom_id res chain seq x y z
N MET A 1 3.74 -13.91 12.52
CA MET A 1 4.00 -13.71 13.96
C MET A 1 3.06 -12.61 14.43
N PHE A 2 1.96 -12.95 15.09
CA PHE A 2 1.00 -11.94 15.55
C PHE A 2 1.50 -11.34 16.87
N ALA A 3 1.45 -10.01 16.99
CA ALA A 3 1.84 -9.33 18.22
C ALA A 3 0.96 -9.81 19.39
N GLN A 4 1.57 -10.14 20.53
CA GLN A 4 0.80 -10.46 21.72
C GLN A 4 0.10 -9.19 22.25
N PRO A 5 -1.16 -9.27 22.70
CA PRO A 5 -1.84 -8.14 23.32
C PRO A 5 -1.02 -7.68 24.55
N GLY A 6 -0.56 -6.44 24.53
CA GLY A 6 0.33 -5.85 25.53
C GLY A 6 1.81 -5.73 25.13
N GLY A 7 2.21 -6.27 23.98
CA GLY A 7 3.54 -6.02 23.42
C GLY A 7 3.66 -4.65 22.76
N GLU A 8 4.78 -3.96 23.00
CA GLU A 8 5.16 -2.80 22.18
C GLU A 8 5.61 -3.31 20.80
N VAL A 9 4.97 -2.82 19.75
CA VAL A 9 5.38 -3.10 18.37
C VAL A 9 6.24 -1.95 17.89
N VAL A 10 7.33 -2.28 17.20
CA VAL A 10 8.25 -1.30 16.66
C VAL A 10 7.92 -1.03 15.19
N ALA A 11 8.01 0.24 14.85
CA ALA A 11 7.64 0.82 13.59
C ALA A 11 8.80 1.65 13.04
N VAL A 12 9.00 1.66 11.72
CA VAL A 12 10.02 2.49 11.08
C VAL A 12 9.35 3.40 10.04
N ASP A 13 9.60 4.71 10.14
CA ASP A 13 9.07 5.72 9.22
C ASP A 13 10.03 6.04 8.05
N ALA A 14 9.59 6.98 7.19
CA ALA A 14 10.25 7.38 5.95
C ALA A 14 11.69 7.79 6.08
N LEU A 15 12.01 8.31 7.24
CA LEU A 15 13.28 8.90 7.57
C LEU A 15 14.11 7.91 8.40
N GLY A 16 13.69 6.64 8.48
CA GLY A 16 14.31 5.61 9.31
C GLY A 16 14.04 5.80 10.80
N LYS A 17 13.11 6.68 11.20
CA LYS A 17 12.81 6.90 12.61
C LYS A 17 12.07 5.70 13.16
N VAL A 18 12.60 5.18 14.26
CA VAL A 18 11.97 4.10 15.01
C VAL A 18 10.93 4.68 15.95
N LEU A 19 9.74 4.13 15.90
CA LEU A 19 8.57 4.55 16.64
C LEU A 19 7.97 3.35 17.36
N LYS A 20 7.31 3.59 18.49
CA LYS A 20 6.63 2.54 19.27
C LYS A 20 5.14 2.66 19.08
N VAL A 21 4.49 1.53 18.79
CA VAL A 21 3.03 1.41 18.66
C VAL A 21 2.51 0.51 19.78
N ALA A 22 1.37 0.86 20.35
CA ALA A 22 0.61 -0.05 21.18
C ALA A 22 0.15 -1.26 20.33
N GLY A 23 0.36 -2.49 20.83
CA GLY A 23 -0.08 -3.68 20.11
C GLY A 23 -1.58 -3.68 19.75
N GLU A 24 -2.41 -3.04 20.55
CA GLU A 24 -3.85 -2.86 20.31
C GLU A 24 -4.14 -2.08 19.02
N ASP A 25 -3.43 -0.97 18.79
CA ASP A 25 -3.58 -0.14 17.59
C ASP A 25 -3.14 -0.93 16.34
N VAL A 26 -2.07 -1.72 16.46
CA VAL A 26 -1.61 -2.60 15.37
C VAL A 26 -2.68 -3.63 15.01
N VAL A 27 -3.28 -4.28 16.00
CA VAL A 27 -4.36 -5.24 15.76
C VAL A 27 -5.56 -4.56 15.09
N GLY A 28 -5.95 -3.36 15.52
CA GLY A 28 -7.03 -2.59 14.89
C GLY A 28 -6.74 -2.26 13.43
N ILE A 29 -5.53 -1.76 13.14
CA ILE A 29 -5.13 -1.38 11.77
C ILE A 29 -5.01 -2.60 10.86
N LEU A 30 -4.46 -3.72 11.36
CA LEU A 30 -4.41 -4.97 10.61
C LEU A 30 -5.81 -5.55 10.38
N GLY A 31 -6.73 -5.40 11.34
CA GLY A 31 -8.13 -5.78 11.20
C GLY A 31 -8.83 -4.98 10.08
N LEU A 32 -8.62 -3.67 10.04
CA LEU A 32 -9.12 -2.81 8.96
C LEU A 32 -8.53 -3.18 7.61
N ALA A 33 -7.20 -3.37 7.54
CA ALA A 33 -6.53 -3.78 6.32
C ALA A 33 -7.07 -5.12 5.80
N GLY A 34 -7.21 -6.13 6.68
CA GLY A 34 -7.77 -7.42 6.32
C GLY A 34 -9.23 -7.34 5.86
N ALA A 35 -10.04 -6.45 6.43
CA ALA A 35 -11.40 -6.20 5.97
C ALA A 35 -11.45 -5.51 4.60
N VAL A 36 -10.51 -4.60 4.33
CA VAL A 36 -10.36 -3.95 3.01
C VAL A 36 -9.98 -4.95 1.93
N LEU A 37 -9.15 -5.95 2.24
CA LEU A 37 -8.80 -7.03 1.30
C LEU A 37 -9.99 -7.91 0.89
N ARG A 38 -11.07 -7.92 1.68
CA ARG A 38 -12.29 -8.69 1.37
C ARG A 38 -13.28 -7.90 0.53
N LEU A 39 -13.01 -6.62 0.25
CA LEU A 39 -13.86 -5.81 -0.60
C LEU A 39 -13.78 -6.32 -2.05
N PRO A 40 -14.89 -6.22 -2.80
CA PRO A 40 -14.88 -6.62 -4.20
C PRO A 40 -13.90 -5.74 -5.00
N GLU A 41 -13.30 -6.32 -6.02
CA GLU A 41 -12.54 -5.55 -6.99
C GLU A 41 -13.45 -4.56 -7.72
N THR A 42 -12.99 -3.34 -7.91
CA THR A 42 -13.78 -2.30 -8.57
C THR A 42 -13.85 -2.46 -10.09
N GLY A 43 -13.02 -3.33 -10.68
CA GLY A 43 -12.89 -3.51 -12.13
C GLY A 43 -12.29 -2.30 -12.86
N VAL A 44 -11.91 -1.24 -12.13
CA VAL A 44 -11.25 -0.06 -12.70
C VAL A 44 -9.75 -0.07 -12.42
N PHE A 45 -9.02 0.76 -13.17
CA PHE A 45 -7.56 0.87 -13.07
C PHE A 45 -7.09 0.94 -11.61
N ARG A 46 -6.25 -0.03 -11.22
CA ARG A 46 -5.63 -0.14 -9.89
C ARG A 46 -6.61 -0.29 -8.72
N ASN A 47 -7.73 -0.98 -8.94
CA ASN A 47 -8.75 -1.27 -7.92
C ASN A 47 -9.18 0.00 -7.16
N MET A 48 -9.51 1.05 -7.92
CA MET A 48 -9.71 2.40 -7.40
C MET A 48 -11.16 2.67 -6.99
N TRP A 49 -11.35 3.10 -5.75
CA TRP A 49 -12.61 3.57 -5.19
C TRP A 49 -12.70 5.09 -5.31
N ARG A 50 -13.66 5.61 -6.08
CA ARG A 50 -13.79 7.05 -6.34
C ARG A 50 -14.99 7.60 -5.59
N VAL A 51 -14.76 8.51 -4.65
CA VAL A 51 -15.84 9.26 -3.99
C VAL A 51 -16.32 10.37 -4.94
N LYS A 52 -17.64 10.57 -5.01
CA LYS A 52 -18.28 11.58 -5.84
C LYS A 52 -17.92 12.98 -5.34
N TRP A 53 -17.28 13.76 -6.20
CA TRP A 53 -16.95 15.17 -5.95
C TRP A 53 -17.36 16.05 -7.13
N ASN A 54 -17.52 17.35 -6.85
CA ASN A 54 -17.82 18.35 -7.87
C ASN A 54 -16.58 18.80 -8.66
N SER A 55 -15.36 18.47 -8.21
CA SER A 55 -14.11 18.80 -8.88
C SER A 55 -13.41 17.56 -9.43
N MET A 56 -12.78 17.69 -10.60
CA MET A 56 -12.18 16.56 -11.33
C MET A 56 -10.73 16.25 -10.92
N CYS A 57 -10.05 17.14 -10.19
CA CYS A 57 -8.64 16.99 -9.85
C CYS A 57 -8.47 16.68 -8.36
N GLN A 58 -8.69 15.41 -7.98
CA GLN A 58 -8.46 14.94 -6.61
C GLN A 58 -7.25 14.00 -6.56
N ARG A 59 -6.48 14.10 -5.48
CA ARG A 59 -5.32 13.22 -5.23
C ARG A 59 -5.79 11.77 -5.12
N ILE A 60 -5.02 10.87 -5.72
CA ILE A 60 -5.21 9.43 -5.61
C ILE A 60 -4.27 8.91 -4.54
N TYR A 61 -4.84 8.18 -3.58
CA TYR A 61 -4.10 7.49 -2.54
C TYR A 61 -4.04 6.01 -2.87
N ARG A 62 -2.91 5.39 -2.57
CA ARG A 62 -2.68 3.96 -2.77
C ARG A 62 -2.23 3.38 -1.44
N ILE A 63 -2.87 2.30 -1.04
CA ILE A 63 -2.49 1.51 0.12
C ILE A 63 -2.11 0.15 -0.45
N PHE A 64 -0.92 -0.33 -0.10
CA PHE A 64 -0.59 -1.72 -0.36
C PHE A 64 -0.49 -2.45 0.97
N ILE A 65 -1.09 -3.63 0.99
CA ILE A 65 -1.26 -4.45 2.17
C ILE A 65 -0.52 -5.73 1.87
N ALA A 66 0.45 -6.08 2.71
CA ALA A 66 1.15 -7.35 2.60
C ALA A 66 0.10 -8.46 2.73
N ASP A 67 0.07 -9.36 1.75
CA ASP A 67 -0.81 -10.52 1.85
C ASP A 67 -0.30 -11.39 3.01
N PRO A 68 -1.10 -11.60 4.08
CA PRO A 68 -0.67 -12.44 5.20
C PRO A 68 -0.49 -13.91 4.80
N ALA A 69 -1.08 -14.34 3.68
CA ALA A 69 -0.83 -15.62 3.06
C ALA A 69 -0.06 -15.38 1.76
N PRO A 70 1.26 -15.64 1.68
CA PRO A 70 1.88 -15.76 0.36
C PRO A 70 1.05 -16.79 -0.40
N ARG A 71 0.44 -16.36 -1.52
CA ARG A 71 -0.36 -17.19 -2.39
C ARG A 71 0.43 -18.48 -2.62
N ALA A 72 -0.09 -19.62 -2.15
CA ALA A 72 0.68 -20.86 -2.05
C ALA A 72 1.23 -21.32 -3.41
N ASP A 73 0.59 -20.90 -4.49
CA ASP A 73 0.98 -21.01 -5.89
C ASP A 73 2.28 -20.29 -6.25
N VAL A 74 2.72 -19.28 -5.48
CA VAL A 74 3.99 -18.56 -5.71
C VAL A 74 5.17 -19.22 -5.00
N LEU A 75 4.92 -20.05 -3.98
CA LEU A 75 5.96 -20.77 -3.24
C LEU A 75 6.30 -22.14 -3.84
N GLU A 76 5.50 -22.63 -4.79
CA GLU A 76 5.94 -23.69 -5.69
C GLU A 76 6.91 -23.07 -6.69
N GLY A 77 8.14 -22.81 -6.21
CA GLY A 77 9.23 -22.33 -7.03
C GLY A 77 9.26 -23.14 -8.32
N GLU A 78 9.17 -22.43 -9.44
CA GLU A 78 9.40 -22.96 -10.77
C GLU A 78 10.62 -23.87 -10.66
N LYS A 79 10.41 -25.19 -10.80
CA LYS A 79 11.49 -26.14 -10.76
C LYS A 79 12.30 -25.86 -12.00
N VAL A 80 13.32 -25.02 -11.85
CA VAL A 80 14.31 -24.76 -12.88
C VAL A 80 14.91 -26.12 -13.17
N ASP A 81 14.49 -26.67 -14.30
CA ASP A 81 15.00 -27.87 -14.90
C ASP A 81 16.51 -27.64 -15.10
N GLU A 82 17.29 -28.23 -14.21
CA GLU A 82 18.74 -28.32 -14.30
C GLU A 82 19.12 -29.17 -15.53
N GLU A 83 18.92 -28.66 -16.74
CA GLU A 83 19.51 -29.24 -17.93
C GLU A 83 20.30 -28.16 -18.67
N GLY A 84 21.62 -28.31 -18.58
CA GLY A 84 22.56 -27.20 -18.64
C GLY A 84 22.86 -26.68 -20.03
N ASP A 85 23.24 -25.42 -20.06
CA ASP A 85 24.25 -24.92 -20.97
C ASP A 85 25.03 -23.79 -20.30
N LYS A 86 26.35 -23.83 -20.45
CA LYS A 86 27.29 -22.86 -19.86
C LYS A 86 27.53 -21.75 -20.86
N ASP A 87 27.79 -20.55 -20.34
CA ASP A 87 28.23 -19.35 -21.06
C ASP A 87 27.18 -18.62 -21.90
N VAL A 88 26.39 -17.76 -21.22
CA VAL A 88 26.16 -16.40 -21.75
C VAL A 88 26.23 -15.41 -20.59
N GLY A 89 27.34 -14.68 -20.51
CA GLY A 89 27.45 -13.45 -19.73
C GLY A 89 26.53 -12.39 -20.32
N LYS A 90 25.26 -12.45 -19.98
CA LYS A 90 24.28 -11.41 -20.28
C LYS A 90 24.10 -10.62 -18.99
N ASP A 91 24.59 -9.39 -18.98
CA ASP A 91 24.16 -8.35 -18.06
C ASP A 91 22.66 -8.15 -18.31
N VAL A 92 21.85 -9.02 -17.70
CA VAL A 92 20.41 -8.86 -17.68
C VAL A 92 20.19 -7.84 -16.58
N ASP A 93 19.89 -6.61 -16.98
CA ASP A 93 19.21 -5.63 -16.14
C ASP A 93 17.98 -6.34 -15.58
N ALA A 94 18.12 -6.95 -14.40
CA ALA A 94 17.08 -7.73 -13.77
C ALA A 94 15.97 -6.76 -13.43
N ASP A 95 14.94 -6.75 -14.27
CA ASP A 95 13.70 -6.05 -13.99
C ASP A 95 13.27 -6.50 -12.58
N PRO A 96 13.11 -5.57 -11.63
CA PRO A 96 12.86 -5.93 -10.25
C PRO A 96 11.59 -6.76 -10.22
N GLU A 97 11.69 -7.95 -9.61
CA GLU A 97 10.59 -8.90 -9.60
C GLU A 97 9.28 -8.22 -9.16
N PRO A 98 8.15 -8.54 -9.82
CA PRO A 98 6.89 -7.91 -9.52
C PRO A 98 6.56 -8.09 -8.04
N LEU A 99 6.01 -7.02 -7.44
CA LEU A 99 5.57 -6.97 -6.04
C LEU A 99 4.32 -7.85 -5.81
N ASP A 100 4.34 -9.11 -6.23
CA ASP A 100 3.22 -10.05 -6.23
C ASP A 100 2.75 -10.46 -4.82
N HIS A 101 3.47 -10.02 -3.79
CA HIS A 101 3.13 -10.28 -2.39
C HIS A 101 2.26 -9.19 -1.75
N PHE A 102 1.86 -8.16 -2.50
CA PHE A 102 1.06 -7.05 -1.97
C PHE A 102 -0.25 -6.88 -2.72
N ALA A 103 -1.35 -6.92 -1.97
CA ALA A 103 -2.63 -6.50 -2.48
C ALA A 103 -2.70 -4.96 -2.47
N GLN A 104 -3.09 -4.38 -3.61
CA GLN A 104 -3.22 -2.94 -3.77
C GLN A 104 -4.69 -2.51 -3.74
N VAL A 105 -4.99 -1.51 -2.93
CA VAL A 105 -6.27 -0.78 -2.98
C VAL A 105 -5.99 0.71 -3.18
N SER A 106 -6.78 1.36 -4.03
CA SER A 106 -6.63 2.79 -4.28
C SER A 106 -7.93 3.52 -3.96
N PHE A 107 -7.84 4.77 -3.51
CA PHE A 107 -9.02 5.62 -3.34
C PHE A 107 -8.74 7.06 -3.78
N GLN A 108 -9.78 7.75 -4.25
CA GLN A 108 -9.70 9.12 -4.74
C GLN A 108 -10.81 9.99 -4.13
N GLY A 109 -10.45 11.21 -3.71
CA GLY A 109 -11.40 12.19 -3.20
C GLY A 109 -11.95 11.82 -1.82
N PHE A 110 -11.13 11.33 -0.90
CA PHE A 110 -11.62 11.03 0.44
C PHE A 110 -12.25 12.26 1.11
N SER A 111 -13.36 12.03 1.83
CA SER A 111 -14.00 13.04 2.67
C SER A 111 -14.50 12.41 3.96
N LYS A 112 -14.32 13.11 5.09
CA LYS A 112 -14.91 12.72 6.37
C LYS A 112 -16.44 12.88 6.39
N THR A 113 -17.01 13.68 5.49
CA THR A 113 -18.44 14.00 5.46
C THR A 113 -19.19 13.42 4.27
N ASN A 114 -18.47 12.91 3.26
CA ASN A 114 -19.07 12.39 2.04
C ASN A 114 -18.44 11.04 1.69
N ARG A 115 -19.30 10.02 1.60
CA ARG A 115 -18.90 8.65 1.28
C ARG A 115 -19.47 8.16 -0.03
N LYS A 116 -20.36 8.93 -0.67
CA LYS A 116 -21.03 8.49 -1.90
C LYS A 116 -20.02 8.23 -3.00
N LEU A 117 -20.08 7.07 -3.64
CA LEU A 117 -19.19 6.75 -4.76
C LEU A 117 -19.63 7.49 -6.03
N ALA A 118 -18.64 7.81 -6.87
CA ALA A 118 -18.86 8.37 -8.20
C ALA A 118 -19.52 7.33 -9.11
N GLU A 119 -19.05 6.09 -9.02
CA GLU A 119 -19.57 4.90 -9.71
C GLU A 119 -19.76 3.79 -8.67
N PRO A 120 -20.92 3.11 -8.65
CA PRO A 120 -21.15 2.00 -7.73
C PRO A 120 -20.27 0.79 -8.07
N VAL A 121 -19.85 0.04 -7.06
CA VAL A 121 -19.09 -1.21 -7.21
C VAL A 121 -20.01 -2.37 -6.83
N GLY A 122 -20.63 -3.00 -7.83
CA GLY A 122 -21.72 -3.94 -7.60
C GLY A 122 -22.90 -3.23 -6.91
N GLU A 123 -23.29 -3.70 -5.73
CA GLU A 123 -24.37 -3.11 -4.92
C GLU A 123 -23.88 -1.98 -4.01
N ILE A 124 -22.57 -1.75 -3.94
CA ILE A 124 -21.96 -0.78 -3.04
C ILE A 124 -22.02 0.61 -3.68
N THR A 125 -22.77 1.53 -3.09
CA THR A 125 -22.94 2.91 -3.57
C THR A 125 -22.21 3.96 -2.73
N GLU A 126 -21.64 3.54 -1.60
CA GLU A 126 -20.86 4.37 -0.67
C GLU A 126 -19.54 3.69 -0.35
N LEU A 127 -18.51 4.47 -0.01
CA LEU A 127 -17.21 3.96 0.37
C LEU A 127 -17.37 3.06 1.60
N PRO A 128 -16.99 1.77 1.55
CA PRO A 128 -17.17 0.84 2.67
C PRO A 128 -16.51 1.32 3.96
N ASP A 129 -17.10 0.99 5.13
CA ASP A 129 -16.59 1.43 6.44
C ASP A 129 -15.10 1.13 6.62
N PRO A 130 -14.60 -0.10 6.34
CA PRO A 130 -13.19 -0.40 6.57
C PRO A 130 -12.24 0.45 5.72
N LEU A 131 -12.62 0.74 4.47
CA LEU A 131 -11.81 1.57 3.58
C LEU A 131 -11.90 3.05 3.96
N TRP A 132 -13.07 3.51 4.40
CA TRP A 132 -13.26 4.88 4.87
C TRP A 132 -12.47 5.15 6.16
N GLU A 133 -12.53 4.25 7.15
CA GLU A 133 -11.77 4.37 8.38
C GLU A 133 -10.25 4.32 8.10
N LEU A 134 -9.80 3.33 7.31
CA LEU A 134 -8.39 3.21 6.96
C LEU A 134 -7.89 4.44 6.19
N ALA A 135 -8.64 4.94 5.21
CA ALA A 135 -8.31 6.16 4.48
C ALA A 135 -8.25 7.39 5.39
N GLY A 136 -9.18 7.50 6.35
CA GLY A 136 -9.19 8.56 7.36
C GLY A 136 -7.92 8.55 8.18
N LEU A 137 -7.55 7.39 8.74
CA LEU A 137 -6.33 7.24 9.54
C LEU A 137 -5.06 7.56 8.73
N VAL A 138 -5.00 7.16 7.46
CA VAL A 138 -3.90 7.50 6.54
C VAL A 138 -3.75 9.01 6.36
N LEU A 139 -4.85 9.72 6.17
CA LEU A 139 -4.81 11.17 5.91
C LEU A 139 -4.59 11.99 7.18
N GLU A 140 -5.04 11.51 8.32
CA GLU A 140 -4.68 12.04 9.63
C GLU A 140 -3.19 11.87 9.89
N GLY A 141 -2.63 10.70 9.55
CA GLY A 141 -1.18 10.45 9.58
C GLY A 141 -0.37 11.37 8.67
N GLN A 142 -0.94 11.86 7.56
CA GLN A 142 -0.28 12.85 6.69
C GLN A 142 -0.43 14.30 7.14
N GLY A 143 -1.20 14.56 8.21
CA GLY A 143 -1.46 15.92 8.72
C GLY A 143 -2.42 16.75 7.85
N TRP A 144 -3.15 16.12 6.92
CA TRP A 144 -4.05 16.84 6.00
C TRP A 144 -5.46 17.07 6.61
N ALA A 145 -5.93 16.18 7.48
CA ALA A 145 -7.35 16.10 7.87
C ALA A 145 -7.76 16.87 9.15
N GLY A 146 -7.08 17.99 9.45
CA GLY A 146 -7.25 18.73 10.71
C GLY A 146 -6.53 18.02 11.86
N ARG A 147 -5.69 18.74 12.60
CA ARG A 147 -4.85 18.17 13.65
C ARG A 147 -5.69 17.81 14.86
N ASP A 148 -5.80 16.53 15.16
CA ASP A 148 -6.25 16.05 16.48
C ASP A 148 -5.01 15.55 17.25
N GLU A 149 -4.54 16.35 18.22
CA GLU A 149 -3.28 16.10 18.95
C GLU A 149 -3.27 14.76 19.71
N VAL A 150 -4.44 14.22 20.05
CA VAL A 150 -4.54 12.95 20.80
C VAL A 150 -4.33 11.74 19.89
N VAL A 151 -4.74 11.82 18.62
CA VAL A 151 -4.57 10.75 17.62
C VAL A 151 -3.14 10.74 17.04
N LEU A 152 -2.51 11.92 16.97
CA LEU A 152 -1.19 12.17 16.39
C LEU A 152 -0.03 11.45 17.11
N GLY A 153 -0.16 11.06 18.37
CA GLY A 153 0.89 10.31 19.07
C GLY A 153 0.91 8.81 18.75
N ARG A 154 -0.24 8.23 18.40
CA ARG A 154 -0.43 6.77 18.33
C ARG A 154 -0.60 6.25 16.90
N VAL A 155 -1.27 7.00 16.03
CA VAL A 155 -1.62 6.56 14.66
C VAL A 155 -0.56 6.93 13.61
N TRP A 156 0.19 8.02 13.82
CA TRP A 156 1.31 8.44 12.96
C TRP A 156 2.32 7.33 12.73
N THR A 157 2.50 6.51 13.77
CA THR A 157 3.48 5.46 13.77
C THR A 157 3.11 4.32 12.85
N THR A 158 1.91 3.75 12.97
CA THR A 158 1.59 2.46 12.34
C THR A 158 1.37 2.58 10.84
N ILE A 159 0.82 3.70 10.39
CA ILE A 159 0.37 3.87 9.01
C ILE A 159 1.49 4.38 8.10
N ALA A 160 2.42 5.15 8.66
CA ALA A 160 3.66 5.48 7.96
C ALA A 160 4.47 4.21 7.62
N ILE A 161 4.53 3.20 8.49
CA ILE A 161 5.31 1.96 8.22
C ILE A 161 4.76 1.21 7.01
N VAL A 162 3.44 0.97 6.97
CA VAL A 162 2.84 0.16 5.92
C VAL A 162 2.90 0.90 4.60
N ILE A 163 2.69 2.22 4.59
CA ILE A 163 2.71 3.03 3.36
C ILE A 163 4.14 3.32 2.89
N LEU A 164 5.11 3.44 3.80
CA LEU A 164 6.46 3.83 3.43
C LEU A 164 7.30 2.69 2.86
N ILE A 165 7.18 1.47 3.39
CA ILE A 165 7.91 0.31 2.85
C ILE A 165 7.67 0.19 1.33
N LEU A 166 6.60 0.77 0.82
CA LEU A 166 6.23 0.75 -0.59
C LEU A 166 6.66 2.01 -1.36
N VAL A 167 6.79 3.18 -0.71
CA VAL A 167 7.23 4.42 -1.37
C VAL A 167 8.75 4.46 -1.55
N ILE A 168 9.55 3.98 -0.57
CA ILE A 168 11.01 3.93 -0.69
C ILE A 168 11.44 2.97 -1.81
N ASN A 169 10.76 1.82 -1.94
CA ASN A 169 11.02 0.88 -3.02
C ASN A 169 10.69 1.46 -4.41
N TYR A 170 9.71 2.37 -4.52
CA TYR A 170 9.32 2.95 -5.81
C TYR A 170 10.24 4.09 -6.27
N GLU A 171 10.69 4.95 -5.35
CA GLU A 171 11.61 6.06 -5.68
C GLU A 171 13.03 5.55 -6.01
N LEU A 172 13.55 4.55 -5.27
CA LEU A 172 14.83 3.92 -5.61
C LEU A 172 14.82 3.23 -6.98
N MET A 173 13.66 2.72 -7.41
CA MET A 173 13.47 2.08 -8.71
C MET A 173 13.36 3.08 -9.87
N ILE A 174 12.78 4.27 -9.64
CA ILE A 174 12.73 5.34 -10.65
C ILE A 174 14.10 6.02 -10.82
N PHE A 175 14.85 6.24 -9.73
CA PHE A 175 16.15 6.89 -9.82
C PHE A 175 17.24 6.00 -10.46
N ASN A 176 17.19 4.68 -10.29
CA ASN A 176 18.14 3.77 -10.96
C ASN A 176 17.84 3.55 -12.46
N ASN A 177 16.65 3.92 -12.95
CA ASN A 177 16.28 3.70 -14.35
C ASN A 177 16.45 4.94 -15.25
N ILE A 178 16.96 6.07 -14.71
CA ILE A 178 17.18 7.32 -15.48
C ILE A 178 18.61 7.43 -16.07
N GLU A 179 19.58 6.61 -15.64
CA GLU A 179 20.93 6.61 -16.25
C GLU A 179 21.04 5.87 -17.59
N LEU A 180 20.00 5.15 -18.03
CA LEU A 180 20.02 4.39 -19.30
C LEU A 180 19.64 5.19 -20.55
N TYR A 181 19.25 6.46 -20.43
CA TYR A 181 19.02 7.33 -21.59
C TYR A 181 20.27 8.16 -21.93
N LYS A 182 21.34 7.49 -22.35
CA LYS A 182 22.40 8.17 -23.13
C LYS A 182 21.85 8.43 -24.54
N PRO A 183 21.80 9.68 -25.02
CA PRO A 183 21.38 9.95 -26.39
C PRO A 183 22.36 9.29 -27.36
N ILE A 184 21.83 8.45 -28.26
CA ILE A 184 22.58 7.96 -29.41
C ILE A 184 22.91 9.19 -30.26
N ALA A 185 24.18 9.59 -30.24
CA ALA A 185 24.67 10.68 -31.09
C ALA A 185 24.56 10.25 -32.57
N PRO A 186 24.19 11.18 -33.47
CA PRO A 186 24.05 10.90 -34.90
C PRO A 186 25.40 10.63 -35.60
#